data_AF-A0A2V8THK6-F1
#
_entry.id   AF-A0A2V8THK6-F1
#
_cell.length_a   1.000
_cell.length_b   1.000
_cell.length_c   1.000
_cell.angle_alpha   90.00
_cell.angle_beta   90.00
_cell.angle_gamma   90.00
#
_symmetry.space_group_name_H-M   'P 1'
#
loop_
_entity.id
_entity.type
_entity.pdbx_description
1 polymer ?
#
loop_
_entity_poly.entity_id
_entity_poly.type
_entity_poly.pdbx_seq_one_letter_code
_entity_poly.pdbx_strand_id
1 'polypeptide(L)'
;MAAAAPRRGSVLPGFGLAMGFTLSYLTLIVLIPLSTILLKTATLTWTQFADTVFAPRTLAAYRLSFGAAFVAALINAVFGLLVAWVLERYSFPGKRLVDGLVDLPFALPTAVAGIVLTTFY
;
A
#
# COMPACT_ATOMS: atom_id res chain seq x y z
N MET A 1 -15.25 26.05 31.76
CA MET A 1 -13.82 26.24 32.10
C MET A 1 -13.14 24.88 31.96
N ALA A 2 -12.64 24.55 30.76
CA ALA A 2 -12.08 23.24 30.46
C ALA A 2 -10.61 23.19 30.89
N ALA A 3 -10.27 22.30 31.82
CA ALA A 3 -8.92 22.12 32.34
C ALA A 3 -8.01 21.47 31.28
N ALA A 4 -6.88 22.11 31.00
CA ALA A 4 -5.85 21.59 30.09
C ALA A 4 -5.21 20.33 30.68
N ALA A 5 -5.23 19.23 29.92
CA ALA A 5 -4.59 17.97 30.32
C ALA A 5 -3.06 18.12 30.38
N PRO A 6 -2.38 17.57 31.41
CA PRO A 6 -0.94 17.70 31.56
C PRO A 6 -0.21 16.87 30.49
N ARG A 7 0.76 17.49 29.81
CA ARG A 7 1.66 16.82 28.85
C ARG A 7 2.52 15.82 29.60
N ARG A 8 2.23 14.51 29.47
CA ARG A 8 3.09 13.43 29.97
C ARG A 8 4.44 13.51 29.24
N GLY A 9 5.49 13.85 29.98
CA GLY A 9 6.87 13.81 29.49
C GLY A 9 7.23 12.39 29.02
N SER A 10 7.92 12.28 27.89
CA SER A 10 8.38 11.00 27.36
C SER A 10 9.26 10.30 28.38
N VAL A 11 8.95 9.05 28.71
CA VAL A 11 9.63 8.21 29.71
C VAL A 11 11.10 7.92 29.32
N LEU A 12 11.49 8.25 28.08
CA LEU A 12 12.85 8.12 27.55
C LEU A 12 13.47 9.52 27.36
N PRO A 13 14.60 9.85 28.03
CA PRO A 13 15.33 11.07 27.76
C PRO A 13 15.83 11.05 26.31
N GLY A 14 15.47 12.06 25.51
CA GLY A 14 15.85 12.16 24.10
C GLY A 14 14.91 11.48 23.09
N PHE A 15 13.73 10.98 23.50
CA PHE A 15 12.76 10.35 22.59
C PHE A 15 12.42 11.22 21.36
N GLY A 16 12.21 12.52 21.55
CA GLY A 16 11.91 13.43 20.44
C GLY A 16 13.04 13.55 19.41
N LEU A 17 14.29 13.59 19.86
CA LEU A 17 15.46 13.66 18.98
C LEU A 17 15.71 12.32 18.28
N ALA A 18 15.64 11.20 19.00
CA ALA A 18 15.79 9.87 18.43
C ALA A 18 14.67 9.56 17.42
N MET A 19 13.42 9.92 17.73
CA MET A 19 12.28 9.79 16.83
C MET A 19 12.45 10.69 15.60
N GLY A 20 12.83 11.96 15.79
CA GLY A 20 13.07 12.89 14.68
C GLY A 20 14.16 12.41 13.74
N PHE A 21 15.27 11.91 14.30
CA PHE A 21 16.36 11.30 13.52
C PHE A 21 15.90 10.05 12.77
N THR A 22 15.18 9.14 13.44
CA THR A 22 14.67 7.90 12.84
C THR A 22 13.70 8.19 11.69
N LEU A 23 12.73 9.09 11.89
CA LEU A 23 11.79 9.49 10.86
C LEU A 23 12.49 10.18 9.69
N SER A 24 13.43 11.08 9.96
CA SER A 24 14.21 11.76 8.92
C SER A 24 15.02 10.77 8.10
N TYR A 25 15.70 9.82 8.77
CA TYR A 25 16.50 8.79 8.13
C TYR A 25 15.66 7.87 7.24
N LEU A 26 14.54 7.33 7.75
CA LEU A 26 13.62 6.49 6.96
C LEU A 26 13.03 7.26 5.76
N THR A 27 12.67 8.52 5.99
CA THR A 27 12.12 9.39 4.94
C THR A 27 13.16 9.65 3.86
N LEU A 28 14.42 9.93 4.21
CA LEU A 28 15.50 10.11 3.24
C LEU A 28 15.78 8.85 2.44
N ILE A 29 15.78 7.67 3.08
CA ILE A 29 15.96 6.38 2.39
C ILE A 29 14.92 6.19 1.27
N VAL A 30 13.68 6.59 1.51
CA VAL A 30 12.60 6.48 0.50
C VAL A 30 12.63 7.64 -0.49
N LEU A 31 12.92 8.86 -0.03
CA LEU A 31 12.91 10.06 -0.88
C LEU A 31 14.04 10.06 -1.89
N ILE A 32 15.23 9.56 -1.56
CA ILE A 32 16.37 9.53 -2.47
C ILE A 32 16.01 8.81 -3.80
N PRO A 33 15.57 7.54 -3.81
CA PRO A 33 15.21 6.85 -5.05
C PRO A 33 13.97 7.43 -5.74
N LEU A 34 13.00 7.99 -5.00
CA LEU A 34 11.89 8.69 -5.63
C LEU A 34 12.36 9.97 -6.35
N SER A 35 13.31 10.69 -5.74
CA SER A 35 13.88 11.92 -6.31
C SER A 35 14.68 11.63 -7.58
N THR A 36 15.38 10.49 -7.68
CA THR A 36 16.12 10.14 -8.90
C THR A 36 15.20 9.94 -10.10
N ILE A 37 13.98 9.41 -9.89
CA ILE A 37 12.96 9.29 -10.95
C ILE A 37 12.54 10.68 -11.44
N LEU A 38 12.30 11.61 -10.51
CA LEU A 38 11.92 13.00 -10.85
C LEU A 38 13.05 13.73 -11.58
N LEU A 39 14.27 13.65 -11.08
CA LEU A 39 15.44 14.28 -11.71
C LEU A 39 15.69 13.74 -13.11
N LYS A 40 15.55 12.42 -13.31
CA LYS A 40 15.70 11.80 -14.62
C LYS A 40 14.58 12.19 -15.59
N THR A 41 13.37 12.36 -15.09
CA THR A 41 12.25 12.86 -15.90
C THR A 41 12.44 14.33 -16.26
N ALA A 42 12.99 15.14 -15.36
CA ALA A 42 13.27 16.56 -15.58
C ALA A 42 14.36 16.81 -16.64
N THR A 43 15.22 15.83 -16.92
CA THR A 43 16.18 15.91 -18.04
C THR A 43 15.58 15.68 -19.42
N LEU A 44 14.32 15.22 -19.50
CA LEU A 44 13.64 15.00 -20.78
C LEU A 44 13.11 16.33 -21.34
N THR A 45 13.20 16.47 -22.66
CA THR A 45 12.49 17.54 -23.36
C THR A 45 10.97 17.30 -23.33
N TRP A 46 10.16 18.36 -23.45
CA TRP A 46 8.70 18.24 -23.43
C TRP A 46 8.15 17.27 -24.47
N THR A 47 8.76 17.23 -25.66
CA THR A 47 8.39 16.29 -26.74
C THR A 47 8.71 14.85 -26.35
N GLN A 48 9.90 14.55 -25.86
CA GLN A 48 10.28 13.21 -25.38
C GLN A 48 9.39 12.73 -24.22
N PHE A 49 9.00 13.65 -23.33
CA PHE A 49 8.06 13.36 -22.26
C PHE A 49 6.67 12.99 -22.81
N ALA A 50 6.12 13.81 -23.71
CA ALA A 50 4.83 13.55 -24.34
C ALA A 50 4.84 12.22 -25.13
N ASP A 51 5.87 11.97 -25.93
CA ASP A 51 6.00 10.73 -26.69
C ASP A 51 6.05 9.50 -25.80
N THR A 52 6.70 9.59 -24.64
CA THR A 52 6.78 8.48 -23.67
C THR A 52 5.46 8.23 -22.94
N VAL A 53 4.77 9.30 -22.53
CA VAL A 53 3.50 9.22 -21.79
C VAL A 53 2.35 8.77 -22.69
N PHE A 54 2.30 9.28 -23.92
CA PHE A 54 1.27 8.94 -24.91
C PHE A 54 1.67 7.79 -25.82
N ALA A 55 2.80 7.12 -25.57
CA ALA A 55 3.16 5.91 -26.28
C ALA A 55 2.02 4.88 -26.19
N PRO A 56 1.68 4.18 -27.29
CA PRO A 56 0.59 3.21 -27.30
C PRO A 56 0.69 2.15 -26.18
N ARG A 57 1.92 1.73 -25.87
CA ARG A 57 2.21 0.80 -24.78
C ARG A 57 1.91 1.39 -23.40
N THR A 58 2.27 2.65 -23.17
CA THR A 58 2.03 3.35 -21.90
C THR A 58 0.53 3.56 -21.67
N LEU A 59 -0.20 3.97 -22.71
CA LEU A 59 -1.65 4.11 -22.65
C LEU A 59 -2.37 2.77 -22.42
N ALA A 60 -1.92 1.70 -23.07
CA ALA A 60 -2.43 0.35 -22.82
C ALA A 60 -2.17 -0.08 -21.37
N ALA A 61 -0.97 0.20 -20.84
CA ALA A 61 -0.64 -0.08 -19.44
C ALA A 61 -1.55 0.72 -18.48
N TYR A 62 -1.80 2.02 -18.71
CA TYR A 62 -2.72 2.80 -17.90
C TYR A 62 -4.13 2.23 -17.91
N ARG A 63 -4.67 1.91 -19.09
CA ARG A 63 -6.01 1.30 -19.22
C ARG A 63 -6.11 -0.02 -18.47
N LEU A 64 -5.09 -0.88 -18.59
CA LEU A 64 -5.05 -2.15 -17.88
C LEU A 64 -4.94 -1.95 -16.37
N SER A 65 -4.01 -1.13 -15.90
CA SER A 65 -3.79 -0.90 -14.47
C SER A 65 -5.01 -0.25 -13.80
N PHE A 66 -5.54 0.83 -14.36
CA PHE A 66 -6.73 1.49 -13.80
C PHE A 66 -7.98 0.63 -13.95
N GLY A 67 -8.18 -0.01 -15.10
CA GLY A 67 -9.33 -0.88 -15.33
C GLY A 67 -9.33 -2.09 -14.40
N ALA A 68 -8.21 -2.81 -14.31
CA ALA A 68 -8.07 -3.97 -13.43
C ALA A 68 -8.18 -3.57 -11.96
N ALA A 69 -7.52 -2.49 -11.53
CA ALA A 69 -7.61 -2.01 -10.16
C ALA A 69 -9.04 -1.58 -9.79
N PHE A 70 -9.76 -0.92 -10.71
CA PHE A 70 -11.13 -0.49 -10.48
C PHE A 70 -12.09 -1.68 -10.32
N VAL A 71 -12.01 -2.66 -11.23
CA VAL A 71 -12.82 -3.89 -11.14
C VAL A 71 -12.47 -4.68 -9.88
N ALA A 72 -11.18 -4.85 -9.59
CA ALA A 72 -10.71 -5.53 -8.37
C ALA A 72 -11.19 -4.79 -7.10
N ALA A 73 -11.16 -3.46 -7.08
CA ALA A 73 -11.64 -2.67 -5.96
C ALA A 73 -13.16 -2.81 -5.76
N LEU A 74 -13.96 -2.84 -6.83
CA LEU A 74 -15.40 -3.07 -6.74
C LEU A 74 -15.71 -4.47 -6.20
N ILE A 75 -15.03 -5.49 -6.71
CA ILE A 75 -15.16 -6.87 -6.22
C ILE A 75 -14.77 -6.90 -4.74
N ASN A 76 -13.63 -6.34 -4.36
CA ASN A 76 -13.16 -6.29 -2.98
C ASN A 76 -14.11 -5.48 -2.07
N ALA A 77 -14.70 -4.40 -2.56
CA ALA A 77 -15.65 -3.60 -1.79
C ALA A 77 -16.91 -4.40 -1.47
N VAL A 78 -17.42 -5.23 -2.40
CA VAL A 78 -18.59 -6.05 -2.16
C VAL A 78 -18.24 -7.26 -1.29
N PHE A 79 -17.32 -8.12 -1.74
CA PHE A 79 -17.00 -9.36 -1.06
C PHE A 79 -16.22 -9.14 0.24
N GLY A 80 -15.26 -8.21 0.24
CA GLY A 80 -14.51 -7.86 1.44
C GLY A 80 -15.40 -7.25 2.52
N LEU A 81 -16.35 -6.38 2.16
CA LEU A 81 -17.33 -5.86 3.12
C LEU A 81 -18.23 -6.97 3.67
N LEU A 82 -18.73 -7.87 2.82
CA LEU A 82 -19.57 -8.99 3.26
C LEU A 82 -18.81 -9.91 4.23
N VAL A 83 -17.57 -10.27 3.91
CA VAL A 83 -16.73 -11.13 4.76
C VAL A 83 -16.43 -10.42 6.09
N ALA A 84 -16.01 -9.15 6.04
CA ALA A 84 -15.75 -8.35 7.24
C ALA A 84 -17.00 -8.24 8.12
N TRP A 85 -18.17 -8.00 7.52
CA TRP A 85 -19.44 -7.90 8.22
C TRP A 85 -19.81 -9.21 8.92
N VAL A 86 -19.65 -10.36 8.23
CA VAL A 86 -19.97 -11.67 8.81
C VAL A 86 -19.00 -12.00 9.94
N LEU A 87 -17.70 -11.77 9.74
CA LEU A 87 -16.68 -12.02 10.75
C LEU A 87 -16.81 -11.09 11.95
N GLU A 88 -17.25 -9.84 11.80
CA GLU A 88 -17.42 -8.97 12.96
C GLU A 88 -18.72 -9.26 13.72
N ARG A 89 -19.84 -9.46 13.02
CA ARG A 89 -21.17 -9.55 13.65
C ARG A 89 -21.60 -10.94 14.10
N TYR A 90 -21.05 -12.02 13.53
CA TYR A 90 -21.49 -13.37 13.86
C TYR A 90 -20.39 -14.18 14.56
N SER A 91 -20.81 -15.06 15.47
CA SER A 91 -19.96 -16.04 16.16
C SER A 91 -20.38 -17.45 15.74
N PHE A 92 -19.56 -18.10 14.91
CA PHE A 92 -19.78 -19.47 14.44
C PHE A 92 -18.54 -20.34 14.69
N PRO A 93 -18.71 -21.66 14.90
CA PRO A 93 -17.58 -22.58 15.05
C PRO A 93 -16.74 -22.60 13.76
N GLY A 94 -15.43 -22.36 13.87
CA GLY A 94 -14.51 -22.26 12.72
C GLY A 94 -14.17 -20.83 12.26
N LYS A 95 -14.76 -19.79 12.88
CA LYS A 95 -14.48 -18.37 12.58
C LYS A 95 -12.99 -18.04 12.53
N ARG A 96 -12.19 -18.53 13.49
CA ARG A 96 -10.73 -18.31 13.54
C ARG A 96 -9.96 -18.85 12.33
N LEU A 97 -10.43 -19.95 11.74
CA LEU A 97 -9.81 -20.51 10.55
C LEU A 97 -10.09 -19.61 9.33
N VAL A 98 -11.35 -19.16 9.19
CA VAL A 98 -11.75 -18.25 8.11
C VAL A 98 -11.02 -16.91 8.22
N ASP A 99 -10.92 -16.35 9.42
CA ASP A 99 -10.17 -15.12 9.71
C ASP A 99 -8.70 -15.25 9.28
N GLY A 100 -8.03 -16.33 9.67
CA GLY A 100 -6.64 -16.60 9.26
C GLY A 100 -6.47 -16.82 7.75
N LEU A 101 -7.46 -17.41 7.06
CA LEU A 101 -7.42 -17.57 5.60
C LEU A 101 -7.53 -16.24 4.86
N VAL A 102 -8.30 -15.29 5.39
CA VAL A 102 -8.44 -13.94 4.84
C VAL A 102 -7.14 -13.14 5.00
N ASP A 103 -6.43 -13.33 6.11
CA ASP A 103 -5.15 -12.66 6.39
C ASP A 103 -3.94 -13.33 5.71
N LEU A 104 -4.06 -14.63 5.40
CA LEU A 104 -3.01 -15.43 4.76
C LEU A 104 -2.33 -14.77 3.55
N PRO A 105 -3.06 -14.24 2.53
CA PRO A 105 -2.42 -13.63 1.36
C PRO A 105 -1.50 -12.45 1.70
N PHE A 106 -1.73 -11.75 2.82
CA PHE A 106 -0.86 -10.65 3.28
C PHE A 106 0.39 -11.15 4.01
N ALA A 107 0.32 -12.33 4.63
CA ALA A 107 1.47 -12.99 5.25
C ALA A 107 2.35 -13.72 4.23
N LEU A 108 1.82 -14.06 3.05
CA LEU A 108 2.55 -14.80 2.03
C LEU A 108 3.52 -13.90 1.24
N PRO A 109 4.72 -14.41 0.89
CA PRO A 109 5.61 -13.73 -0.04
C PRO A 109 4.96 -13.58 -1.42
N THR A 110 5.08 -12.41 -2.03
CA THR A 110 4.53 -12.12 -3.37
C THR A 110 5.04 -13.09 -4.44
N ALA A 111 6.27 -13.59 -4.32
CA ALA A 111 6.83 -14.60 -5.20
C ALA A 111 6.04 -15.93 -5.18
N VAL A 112 5.50 -16.32 -4.02
CA VAL A 112 4.71 -17.55 -3.86
C VAL A 112 3.37 -17.42 -4.59
N ALA A 113 2.72 -16.27 -4.48
CA ALA A 113 1.47 -16.00 -5.21
C ALA A 113 1.65 -16.14 -6.73
N GLY A 114 2.79 -15.68 -7.27
CA GLY A 114 3.12 -15.82 -8.68
C GLY A 114 3.25 -17.28 -9.14
N ILE A 115 3.97 -18.10 -8.38
CA ILE A 115 4.16 -19.54 -8.69
C ILE A 115 2.83 -20.29 -8.67
N VAL A 116 1.96 -19.98 -7.70
CA VAL A 116 0.64 -20.58 -7.58
C VAL A 116 -0.20 -20.28 -8.82
N LEU A 117 -0.27 -19.02 -9.25
CA LEU A 117 -1.00 -18.62 -10.47
C LEU A 117 -0.52 -19.35 -11.73
N THR A 118 0.80 -19.49 -11.92
CA THR A 118 1.37 -20.23 -13.06
C THR A 118 1.23 -21.75 -12.97
N THR A 119 0.91 -22.28 -11.79
CA THR A 119 0.63 -23.72 -11.61
C THR A 119 -0.85 -24.02 -11.87
N PHE A 120 -1.73 -23.05 -11.59
CA PHE A 120 -3.17 -23.17 -11.81
C PHE A 120 -3.61 -22.86 -13.26
N TYR A 121 -2.71 -22.33 -14.10
CA TYR A 121 -2.94 -22.00 -15.51
C TYR A 121 -1.88 -22.66 -16.40
#